data_AF-A0AAJ1M6D3-F1
#
_entry.id   AF-A0AAJ1M6D3-F1
#
_cell.length_a   1.000
_cell.length_b   1.000
_cell.length_c   1.000
_cell.angle_alpha   90.00
_cell.angle_beta   90.00
_cell.angle_gamma   90.00
#
_symmetry.space_group_name_H-M   'P 1'
#
loop_
_entity.id
_entity.type
_entity.pdbx_description
1 polymer ?
#
loop_
_entity_poly.entity_id
_entity_poly.type
_entity_poly.pdbx_seq_one_letter_code
_entity_poly.pdbx_strand_id
1 'polypeptide(L)' 'MSEEVQPHTQLTTAINTDRAIIMGDPARVDKAAKLLDNAKEWAYNREYKSVIGEYP' A
#
# COMPACT_ATOMS: atom_id res chain seq x y z
N MET A 1 11.74 -4.55 20.53
CA MET A 1 12.50 -4.62 19.26
C MET A 1 11.74 -3.79 18.25
N SER A 2 12.38 -2.78 17.66
CA SER A 2 11.79 -1.98 16.58
C SER A 2 11.63 -2.90 15.37
N GLU A 3 10.44 -2.95 14.78
CA GLU A 3 10.21 -3.75 13.58
C GLU A 3 10.96 -3.15 12.40
N GLU A 4 11.69 -3.98 11.65
CA GLU A 4 12.41 -3.54 10.45
C GLU A 4 11.45 -3.42 9.27
N VAL A 5 11.50 -2.28 8.59
CA VAL A 5 10.78 -2.05 7.33
C VAL A 5 11.31 -2.98 6.24
N GLN A 6 10.38 -3.51 5.43
CA GLN A 6 10.75 -4.29 4.26
C GLN A 6 11.55 -3.41 3.28
N PRO A 7 12.73 -3.85 2.82
CA PRO A 7 13.69 -2.96 2.15
C PRO A 7 13.17 -2.38 0.82
N HIS A 8 12.29 -3.09 0.12
CA HIS A 8 11.78 -2.66 -1.19
C HIS A 8 10.43 -1.97 -1.09
N THR A 9 9.45 -2.60 -0.44
CA THR A 9 8.09 -2.08 -0.32
C THR A 9 7.92 -1.07 0.82
N GLN A 10 8.88 -0.99 1.74
CA GLN A 10 8.87 -0.12 2.93
C GLN A 10 7.63 -0.35 3.82
N LEU A 11 7.06 -1.56 3.75
CA LEU A 11 5.95 -1.98 4.58
C LEU A 11 6.43 -2.54 5.91
N THR A 12 5.56 -2.46 6.91
CA THR A 12 5.68 -3.13 8.22
C THR A 12 4.39 -3.88 8.50
N THR A 13 4.37 -4.73 9.53
CA THR A 13 3.14 -5.42 9.97
C THR A 13 2.04 -4.47 10.43
N ALA A 14 2.36 -3.19 10.68
CA ALA A 14 1.37 -2.17 11.04
C ALA A 14 0.30 -1.92 9.96
N ILE A 15 0.53 -2.33 8.70
CA ILE A 15 -0.49 -2.25 7.65
C ILE A 15 -1.70 -3.17 7.95
N ASN A 16 -1.50 -4.22 8.76
CA ASN A 16 -2.52 -5.04 9.41
C ASN A 16 -3.73 -5.39 8.51
N THR A 17 -3.47 -5.96 7.33
CA THR A 17 -4.51 -6.41 6.40
C THR A 17 -4.16 -7.78 5.82
N ASP A 18 -5.17 -8.63 5.67
CA ASP A 18 -5.04 -9.96 5.06
C ASP A 18 -5.27 -9.94 3.54
N ARG A 19 -5.62 -8.78 2.97
CA ARG A 19 -5.98 -8.63 1.56
C ARG A 19 -5.09 -7.59 0.88
N ALA A 20 -4.51 -7.96 -0.25
CA ALA A 20 -3.69 -7.08 -1.08
C ALA A 20 -4.03 -7.26 -2.56
N ILE A 21 -4.08 -6.14 -3.29
CA ILE A 21 -4.18 -6.13 -4.75
C ILE A 21 -2.84 -5.62 -5.30
N ILE A 22 -2.20 -6.42 -6.14
CA ILE A 22 -0.89 -6.09 -6.73
C ILE A 22 -1.11 -5.55 -8.14
N MET A 23 -0.59 -4.35 -8.39
CA MET A 23 -0.62 -3.68 -9.69
C MET A 23 0.79 -3.47 -10.20
N GLY A 24 1.04 -3.75 -11.47
CA GLY A 24 2.37 -3.53 -12.08
C GLY A 24 2.69 -2.07 -12.42
N ASP A 25 1.69 -1.19 -12.51
CA ASP A 25 1.87 0.24 -12.81
C ASP A 25 1.45 1.07 -11.59
N PRO A 26 2.32 1.93 -11.03
CA PRO A 26 1.98 2.85 -9.95
C PRO A 26 0.74 3.71 -10.24
N ALA A 27 0.54 4.12 -11.50
CA ALA A 27 -0.62 4.92 -11.88
C ALA A 27 -1.95 4.13 -11.79
N ARG A 28 -1.90 2.79 -11.83
CA ARG A 28 -3.08 1.94 -11.55
C ARG A 28 -3.40 1.89 -10.06
N VAL A 29 -2.39 1.98 -9.18
CA VAL A 29 -2.60 2.11 -7.74
C VAL A 29 -3.37 3.40 -7.44
N ASP A 30 -3.01 4.51 -8.09
CA ASP A 30 -3.71 5.80 -7.92
C ASP A 30 -5.18 5.75 -8.35
N LYS A 31 -5.46 5.01 -9.43
CA LYS A 31 -6.84 4.81 -9.89
C LYS A 31 -7.63 3.96 -8.90
N ALA A 32 -7.04 2.88 -8.38
CA ALA A 32 -7.67 2.03 -7.38
C ALA A 32 -7.92 2.78 -6.07
N ALA A 33 -6.98 3.60 -5.62
CA ALA A 33 -7.08 4.40 -4.40
C ALA A 33 -8.31 5.32 -4.41
N LYS A 34 -8.72 5.84 -5.58
CA LYS A 34 -9.92 6.68 -5.72
C LYS A 34 -11.24 5.94 -5.52
N LEU A 35 -11.21 4.61 -5.52
CA LEU A 35 -12.38 3.74 -5.30
C LEU A 35 -12.45 3.22 -3.87
N LEU A 36 -11.42 3.47 -3.04
CA LEU A 36 -11.37 3.05 -1.66
C LEU A 36 -11.94 4.14 -0.75
N ASP A 37 -12.67 3.72 0.27
CA ASP A 37 -13.01 4.56 1.41
C ASP A 37 -11.80 4.70 2.34
N ASN A 38 -11.65 5.86 2.99
CA ASN A 38 -10.56 6.14 3.93
C ASN A 38 -9.14 5.88 3.37
N ALA A 39 -8.95 6.04 2.07
CA ALA A 39 -7.69 5.75 1.38
C ALA A 39 -6.53 6.62 1.92
N LYS A 40 -5.40 5.98 2.23
CA LYS A 40 -4.18 6.61 2.72
C LYS A 40 -2.96 6.04 2.00
N GLU A 41 -2.10 6.91 1.51
CA GLU A 41 -0.79 6.50 1.03
C GLU A 41 0.03 5.98 2.21
N TRP A 42 0.63 4.81 2.03
CA TRP A 42 1.45 4.17 3.06
C TRP A 42 2.93 4.37 2.80
N ALA A 43 3.37 4.00 1.60
CA ALA A 43 4.76 4.11 1.18
C ALA A 43 4.85 4.27 -0.33
N TYR A 44 5.92 4.92 -0.78
CA TYR A 44 6.29 4.96 -2.19
C TYR A 44 7.82 4.90 -2.33
N ASN A 45 8.34 3.79 -2.84
CA ASN A 45 9.77 3.58 -3.03
C ASN A 45 10.04 2.94 -4.40
N ARG A 46 10.85 3.60 -5.24
CA ARG A 46 11.11 3.20 -6.63
C ARG A 46 9.80 3.02 -7.40
N GLU A 47 9.49 1.79 -7.80
CA GLU A 47 8.27 1.40 -8.50
C GLU A 47 7.16 0.89 -7.56
N TYR A 48 7.46 0.70 -6.28
CA TYR A 48 6.51 0.16 -5.30
C TYR A 48 5.74 1.29 -4.64
N LYS A 49 4.51 1.52 -5.12
CA LYS A 49 3.53 2.40 -4.47
C LYS A 49 2.52 1.56 -3.69
N SER A 50 2.35 1.88 -2.42
CA SER A 50 1.43 1.20 -1.50
C SER A 50 0.42 2.18 -0.92
N VAL A 51 -0.85 1.80 -0.99
CA VAL A 51 -2.00 2.54 -0.44
C VAL A 51 -2.82 1.54 0.37
N ILE A 52 -3.36 1.99 1.50
CA ILE A 52 -4.34 1.23 2.30
C ILE A 52 -5.66 1.99 2.33
N GLY A 53 -6.76 1.27 2.30
CA GLY A 53 -8.10 1.81 2.43
C GLY A 53 -9.11 0.68 2.61
N GLU A 54 -10.36 1.05 2.79
CA GLU A 54 -11.48 0.14 2.97
C GLU A 54 -12.27 0.07 1.66
N TYR A 55 -12.79 -1.11 1.34
CA TYR A 55 -13.69 -1.30 0.19
C TYR A 55 -14.91 -2.10 0.67
N PRO A 56 -16.13 -1.54 0.61
CA PRO A 56 -17.34 -2.20 1.09
C PRO A 56 -17.79 -3.38 0.24
#